data_AF-A0A8C4W966-F1
#
_entry.id   AF-A0A8C4W966-F1
#
_cell.length_a   1.000
_cell.length_b   1.000
_cell.length_c   1.000
_cell.angle_alpha   90.00
_cell.angle_beta   90.00
_cell.angle_gamma   90.00
#
_symmetry.space_group_name_H-M   'P 1'
#
loop_
_entity.id
_entity.type
_entity.pdbx_description
1 polymer ?
#
loop_
_entity_poly.entity_id
_entity_poly.type
_entity_poly.pdbx_seq_one_letter_code
_entity_poly.pdbx_strand_id
1 'polypeptide(L)' 'MVNDQIMLLERAFLNPQAFPNQYYYSHVIWASKSSDQATFPGLADAYTSALETGDWDQVQKHLTIVVHAVESAASTLEAV' A
#
# COMPACT_ATOMS: atom_id res chain seq x y z
N MET A 1 16.83 -16.04 12.61
CA MET A 1 17.09 -14.61 12.34
C MET A 1 16.86 -14.29 10.88
N VAL A 2 17.74 -14.64 9.94
CA VAL A 2 17.54 -14.28 8.51
C VAL A 2 16.25 -14.86 7.91
N ASN A 3 15.92 -16.12 8.18
CA ASN A 3 14.66 -16.71 7.70
C ASN A 3 13.42 -16.02 8.28
N ASP A 4 13.49 -15.55 9.52
CA ASP A 4 12.38 -14.84 10.16
C ASP A 4 12.21 -13.46 9.53
N GLN A 5 13.30 -12.77 9.18
CA GLN A 5 13.26 -11.51 8.45
C GLN A 5 12.60 -11.69 7.08
N ILE A 6 12.98 -12.73 6.32
CA ILE A 6 12.36 -13.04 5.03
C ILE A 6 10.86 -13.36 5.20
N MET A 7 10.50 -14.13 6.23
CA MET A 7 9.09 -14.46 6.52
C MET A 7 8.27 -13.22 6.91
N LEU A 8 8.83 -12.30 7.69
CA LEU A 8 8.14 -11.11 8.18
C LEU A 8 8.06 -9.98 7.14
N LEU A 9 8.96 -9.97 6.16
CA LEU A 9 8.97 -8.97 5.08
C LEU A 9 7.61 -8.86 4.39
N GLU A 10 7.02 -9.99 3.99
CA GLU A 10 5.73 -10.00 3.29
C GLU A 10 4.61 -9.40 4.17
N ARG A 11 4.69 -9.63 5.48
CA ARG A 11 3.71 -9.14 6.44
C ARG A 11 3.77 -7.63 6.63
N ALA A 12 4.92 -6.99 6.37
CA ALA A 12 5.08 -5.54 6.47
C ALA A 12 4.24 -4.77 5.43
N PHE A 13 3.83 -5.41 4.33
CA PHE A 13 2.98 -4.81 3.31
C PHE A 13 1.47 -4.90 3.59
N LEU A 14 1.07 -5.46 4.73
CA LEU A 14 -0.33 -5.57 5.12
C LEU A 14 -0.77 -4.35 5.95
N ASN A 15 -1.71 -3.57 5.42
CA ASN A 15 -2.37 -2.49 6.13
C ASN A 15 -3.91 -2.67 6.10
N PRO A 16 -4.55 -3.03 7.22
CA PRO A 16 -6.00 -3.27 7.27
C PRO A 16 -6.85 -2.00 7.10
N GLN A 17 -6.26 -0.81 7.23
CA GLN A 17 -6.93 0.47 7.08
C GLN A 17 -6.72 1.09 5.68
N ALA A 18 -5.94 0.45 4.81
CA ALA A 18 -5.67 0.97 3.48
C ALA A 18 -6.90 0.93 2.57
N PHE A 19 -7.74 -0.10 2.67
CA PHE A 19 -8.89 -0.32 1.81
C PHE A 19 -10.18 -0.54 2.61
N PRO A 20 -10.72 0.50 3.29
CA PRO A 20 -11.84 0.34 4.22
C PRO A 20 -13.13 -0.19 3.54
N ASN A 21 -13.27 0.05 2.23
CA ASN A 21 -14.44 -0.36 1.45
C ASN A 21 -14.26 -1.74 0.78
N GLN A 22 -13.08 -2.36 0.87
CA GLN A 22 -12.79 -3.65 0.25
C GLN A 22 -12.53 -4.70 1.33
N TYR A 23 -13.41 -5.71 1.39
CA TYR A 23 -13.31 -6.75 2.40
C TYR A 23 -12.15 -7.71 2.09
N TYR A 24 -11.31 -8.00 3.09
CA TYR A 24 -10.08 -8.82 3.00
C TYR A 24 -8.90 -8.25 2.19
N TYR A 25 -9.03 -7.04 1.62
CA TYR A 25 -7.90 -6.40 0.94
C TYR A 25 -7.10 -5.58 1.94
N SER A 26 -5.86 -5.99 2.18
CA SER A 26 -4.93 -5.26 3.05
C SER A 26 -3.54 -5.16 2.45
N HIS A 27 -3.25 -5.92 1.40
CA HIS A 27 -1.93 -5.92 0.79
C HIS A 27 -1.72 -4.67 -0.05
N VAL A 28 -0.83 -3.78 0.39
CA VAL A 28 -0.63 -2.46 -0.23
C VAL A 28 -0.08 -2.56 -1.66
N ILE A 29 0.73 -3.57 -1.97
CA ILE A 29 1.27 -3.82 -3.32
C ILE A 29 0.29 -4.60 -4.24
N TRP A 30 -0.37 -5.64 -3.73
CA TRP A 30 -1.10 -6.63 -4.52
C TRP A 30 -2.63 -6.53 -4.47
N ALA A 31 -3.20 -5.54 -3.79
CA ALA A 31 -4.66 -5.37 -3.79
C ALA A 31 -5.20 -5.20 -5.22
N SER A 32 -6.48 -5.55 -5.41
CA SER A 32 -7.17 -5.29 -6.66
C SER A 32 -7.27 -3.78 -6.90
N LYS A 33 -7.17 -3.36 -8.17
CA LYS A 33 -7.33 -1.96 -8.61
C LYS A 33 -8.39 -1.87 -9.69
N SER A 34 -9.13 -0.76 -9.71
CA SER A 34 -10.06 -0.42 -10.80
C SER A 34 -9.42 0.45 -11.88
N SER A 35 -8.36 1.17 -11.53
CA SER A 35 -7.61 2.03 -12.45
C SER A 35 -6.77 1.24 -13.45
N ASP A 36 -6.59 1.75 -14.66
CA ASP A 36 -5.68 1.20 -15.68
C ASP A 36 -4.20 1.47 -15.37
N GLN A 37 -3.89 2.40 -14.48
CA GLN A 37 -2.51 2.77 -14.16
C GLN A 37 -1.76 1.59 -13.51
N ALA A 38 -0.62 1.19 -14.07
CA ALA A 38 0.21 0.11 -13.55
C ALA A 38 1.11 0.60 -12.39
N THR A 39 0.50 0.92 -11.25
CA THR A 39 1.20 1.35 -10.03
C THR A 39 0.52 0.73 -8.79
N PHE A 40 0.86 1.21 -7.58
CA PHE A 40 0.25 0.76 -6.33
C PHE A 40 -1.28 0.93 -6.38
N PRO A 41 -2.06 -0.13 -6.11
CA PRO A 41 -3.49 -0.20 -6.39
C PRO A 41 -4.30 0.93 -5.75
N GLY A 42 -4.11 1.18 -4.45
CA GLY A 42 -4.81 2.27 -3.76
C GLY A 42 -4.44 3.66 -4.26
N LEU A 43 -3.18 3.87 -4.65
CA LEU A 43 -2.73 5.14 -5.22
C LEU A 43 -3.26 5.33 -6.64
N ALA A 44 -3.30 4.27 -7.45
CA ALA A 44 -3.85 4.29 -8.80
C ALA A 44 -5.34 4.68 -8.78
N ASP A 45 -6.12 4.02 -7.94
CA ASP A 45 -7.56 4.27 -7.82
C ASP A 45 -7.83 5.67 -7.25
N ALA A 46 -7.06 6.10 -6.25
CA ALA A 46 -7.17 7.46 -5.69
C ALA A 46 -6.82 8.53 -6.72
N TYR A 47 -5.77 8.33 -7.52
CA TYR A 47 -5.37 9.26 -8.58
C TYR A 47 -6.44 9.38 -9.66
N THR A 48 -6.97 8.24 -10.15
CA THR A 48 -8.05 8.26 -11.14
C THR A 48 -9.30 8.94 -10.59
N SER A 49 -9.66 8.68 -9.33
CA SER A 49 -10.79 9.34 -8.66
C SER A 49 -10.56 10.85 -8.53
N ALA A 50 -9.36 11.28 -8.16
CA ALA A 50 -9.00 12.69 -7.98
C ALA A 50 -9.04 13.47 -9.31
N LEU A 51 -8.75 12.83 -10.44
CA LEU A 51 -8.89 13.46 -11.76
C LEU A 51 -10.36 13.82 -12.07
N GLU A 52 -11.31 13.03 -11.57
CA GLU A 52 -12.74 13.25 -11.79
C GLU A 52 -13.35 14.19 -10.74
N THR A 53 -12.98 14.05 -9.47
CA THR A 53 -13.59 14.76 -8.35
C THR A 53 -12.84 16.04 -7.94
N GLY A 54 -11.54 16.12 -8.26
CA GLY A 54 -10.63 17.14 -7.76
C GLY A 54 -10.16 16.93 -6.31
N ASP A 55 -10.53 15.83 -5.66
CA ASP A 55 -10.13 15.51 -4.28
C ASP A 55 -8.76 14.83 -4.24
N TRP A 56 -7.73 15.58 -3.86
CA TRP A 56 -6.35 15.12 -3.76
C TRP A 56 -5.98 14.54 -2.40
N ASP A 57 -6.84 14.65 -1.38
CA ASP A 57 -6.53 14.20 -0.03
C ASP A 57 -6.39 12.67 0.02
N GLN A 58 -7.20 11.95 -0.76
CA GLN A 58 -7.08 10.49 -0.89
C GLN A 58 -5.77 10.08 -1.56
N VAL A 59 -5.31 10.85 -2.56
CA VAL A 59 -4.02 10.58 -3.23
C VAL A 59 -2.88 10.73 -2.23
N GLN A 60 -2.87 11.82 -1.45
CA GLN A 60 -1.86 12.04 -0.42
C GLN A 60 -1.89 10.96 0.66
N LYS A 61 -3.08 10.55 1.10
CA LYS A 61 -3.26 9.46 2.07
C LYS A 61 -2.67 8.15 1.55
N HIS A 62 -3.05 7.74 0.32
CA HIS A 62 -2.56 6.49 -0.25
C HIS A 62 -1.06 6.52 -0.54
N LEU A 63 -0.52 7.67 -0.96
CA LEU A 63 0.93 7.85 -1.11
C LEU A 63 1.65 7.66 0.23
N THR A 64 1.13 8.27 1.31
CA THR A 64 1.68 8.12 2.67
C THR A 64 1.67 6.67 3.14
N ILE A 65 0.58 5.93 2.87
CA ILE A 65 0.47 4.51 3.21
C ILE A 65 1.52 3.68 2.48
N VAL A 66 1.71 3.93 1.18
CA VAL A 66 2.71 3.21 0.37
C VAL A 66 4.13 3.47 0.87
N VAL A 67 4.48 4.75 1.10
CA VAL A 67 5.79 5.13 1.63
C VAL A 67 6.05 4.43 2.95
N HIS A 68 5.10 4.52 3.89
CA HIS A 68 5.24 3.89 5.20
C HIS A 68 5.37 2.37 5.12
N ALA A 69 4.62 1.72 4.23
CA ALA A 69 4.71 0.27 4.04
C ALA A 69 6.08 -0.16 3.48
N VAL A 70 6.63 0.60 2.53
CA VAL A 70 7.96 0.33 1.95
C VAL A 70 9.07 0.57 2.99
N GLU A 71 8.99 1.66 3.77
CA GLU A 71 9.93 1.94 4.85
C GLU A 71 9.88 0.86 5.94
N SER A 72 8.67 0.44 6.32
CA SER A 72 8.47 -0.63 7.31
C SER A 72 8.99 -1.97 6.80
N ALA A 73 8.80 -2.28 5.52
CA ALA A 73 9.35 -3.49 4.91
C ALA A 73 10.88 -3.43 4.85
N ALA A 74 11.46 -2.29 4.48
CA ALA A 74 12.91 -2.10 4.46
C ALA A 74 13.52 -2.28 5.86
N SER A 75 12.90 -1.72 6.90
CA SER A 75 13.40 -1.85 8.27
C SER A 75 13.40 -3.30 8.79
N THR A 76 12.53 -4.18 8.27
CA THR A 76 12.59 -5.62 8.63
C THR A 76 13.86 -6.32 8.17
N LEU A 77 14.55 -5.78 7.17
CA LEU A 77 15.76 -6.35 6.56
C LEU A 77 17.05 -5.72 7.11
N GLU A 78 16.95 -4.69 7.95
CA GLU A 78 18.13 -4.11 8.60
C GLU A 78 18.82 -5.13 9.51
N ALA A 79 20.13 -4.99 9.65
CA ALA A 79 20.91 -5.86 10.52
C ALA A 79 20.48 -5.64 11.98
N VAL A 80 20.10 -6.73 12.65
CA VAL A 80 19.78 -6.76 14.09
C VAL A 80 21.06 -6.86 14.91
#